data_AF-A0A8C1ZVI8-F1
#
_entry.id   AF-A0A8C1ZVI8-F1
#
_cell.length_a   1.000
_cell.length_b   1.000
_cell.length_c   1.000
_cell.angle_alpha   90.00
_cell.angle_beta   90.00
_cell.angle_gamma   90.00
#
_symmetry.space_group_name_H-M   'P 1'
#
loop_
_entity.id
_entity.type
_entity.pdbx_description
1 polymer ?
#
loop_
_entity_poly.entity_id
_entity_poly.type
_entity_poly.pdbx_seq_one_letter_code
_entity_poly.pdbx_strand_id
1 'polypeptide(L)'
;NIAVCYTPVTKWQRSNQFQMDKVKSHLTFFGLTFLSTRKGAWVIGRVVDRGLPLDMMMMTRARDLFYWLLPRALLNLILERILNQRFDHKLYGLQPVHRILDQHVVINDDLPGRILLGDLAMKSNVQKFQGSTVFFDDGTVEEKIDAVILCTGYDYKFPFLPTSLSSGSDGDLKLYRRIFPPSLERPTLAILGLFQNNGPIMPAVELQARWASRVIAGLNHLPPAEKMVKSIEKDVQANLKSYSSPKLAALQVDHIPYIDSIAKEVGVRPNIAWLLLKDPAVGLRVFFGPCSPYQFRLNGPGHWSGARQAILTQWDRVAKPMKTRSIPEPSSFGLISWLGLSGGAALIFALLAMQFIPLFLNSD
;
A
#
# COMPACT_ATOMS: atom_id res chain seq x y z
N ASN A 1 4.55 -10.40 31.49
CA ASN A 1 3.65 -10.50 30.31
C ASN A 1 3.26 -9.12 29.81
N ILE A 2 3.17 -8.95 28.49
CA ILE A 2 2.76 -7.67 27.88
C ILE A 2 1.54 -7.87 26.99
N ALA A 3 0.53 -7.03 27.20
CA ALA A 3 -0.64 -6.99 26.34
C ALA A 3 -0.52 -5.82 25.34
N VAL A 4 -0.36 -6.14 24.07
CA VAL A 4 -0.41 -5.17 22.99
C VAL A 4 -1.84 -5.11 22.47
N CYS A 5 -2.52 -4.00 22.72
CA CYS A 5 -3.83 -3.74 22.15
C CYS A 5 -3.62 -3.13 20.77
N TYR A 6 -3.74 -3.97 19.75
CA TYR A 6 -3.67 -3.55 18.37
C TYR A 6 -5.07 -3.43 17.81
N THR A 7 -5.49 -2.21 17.51
CA THR A 7 -6.62 -2.04 16.61
C THR A 7 -6.02 -1.85 15.22
N PRO A 8 -6.38 -2.67 14.22
CA PRO A 8 -6.09 -2.35 12.82
C PRO A 8 -6.94 -1.15 12.44
N VAL A 9 -6.57 0.02 12.94
CA VAL A 9 -6.98 1.31 12.40
C VAL A 9 -5.85 1.70 11.49
N THR A 10 -6.19 1.99 10.25
CA THR A 10 -5.30 2.34 9.12
C THR A 10 -4.46 3.60 9.32
N LYS A 11 -4.28 4.07 10.55
CA LYS A 11 -3.58 5.30 10.90
C LYS A 11 -2.07 5.04 11.03
N TRP A 12 -1.35 5.38 9.95
CA TRP A 12 0.11 5.52 9.85
C TRP A 12 0.95 4.22 10.04
N GLN A 13 1.05 3.42 8.97
CA GLN A 13 1.84 2.17 8.91
C GLN A 13 3.34 2.33 9.27
N ARG A 14 3.97 3.49 8.97
CA ARG A 14 5.40 3.70 9.33
C ARG A 14 5.66 3.81 10.83
N SER A 15 4.67 4.26 11.61
CA SER A 15 4.80 4.33 13.07
C SER A 15 4.56 2.98 13.73
N ASN A 16 3.69 2.14 13.16
CA ASN A 16 3.36 0.82 13.71
C ASN A 16 4.51 -0.19 13.53
N GLN A 17 5.25 -0.13 12.42
CA GLN A 17 6.47 -0.92 12.24
C GLN A 17 7.54 -0.54 13.27
N PHE A 18 7.76 0.76 13.48
CA PHE A 18 8.73 1.26 14.46
C PHE A 18 8.32 0.92 15.91
N GLN A 19 7.02 0.87 16.21
CA GLN A 19 6.56 0.39 17.51
C GLN A 19 6.76 -1.11 17.68
N MET A 20 6.46 -1.93 16.67
CA MET A 20 6.73 -3.37 16.71
C MET A 20 8.23 -3.70 16.71
N ASP A 21 9.07 -2.88 16.06
CA ASP A 21 10.52 -3.02 16.08
C ASP A 21 11.16 -2.49 17.40
N LYS A 22 10.54 -1.53 18.10
CA LYS A 22 10.91 -1.16 19.48
C LYS A 22 10.45 -2.19 20.51
N VAL A 23 9.28 -2.78 20.31
CA VAL A 23 8.80 -3.99 21.01
C VAL A 23 9.82 -5.13 20.81
N LYS A 24 10.38 -5.30 19.60
CA LYS A 24 11.43 -6.29 19.31
C LYS A 24 12.69 -6.19 20.19
N SER A 25 13.21 -4.99 20.44
CA SER A 25 14.51 -4.82 21.12
C SER A 25 14.42 -4.87 22.64
N HIS A 26 13.24 -4.64 23.22
CA HIS A 26 13.05 -4.64 24.67
C HIS A 26 12.31 -5.88 25.20
N LEU A 27 11.60 -6.64 24.35
CA LEU A 27 10.78 -7.77 24.79
C LEU A 27 11.41 -9.14 24.61
N THR A 28 12.64 -9.21 24.12
CA THR A 28 13.34 -10.48 23.87
C THR A 28 13.85 -11.15 25.13
N PHE A 29 13.73 -10.53 26.32
CA PHE A 29 14.42 -11.05 27.50
C PHE A 29 13.60 -11.94 28.43
N PHE A 30 12.40 -11.60 28.92
CA PHE A 30 11.64 -12.54 29.78
C PHE A 30 10.13 -12.21 29.82
N GLY A 31 9.28 -12.88 29.02
CA GLY A 31 7.81 -12.86 29.18
C GLY A 31 7.00 -13.09 27.88
N LEU A 32 5.78 -13.64 28.01
CA LEU A 32 4.86 -13.88 26.89
C LEU A 32 4.22 -12.55 26.42
N THR A 33 4.10 -12.38 25.09
CA THR A 33 3.43 -11.23 24.46
C THR A 33 2.06 -11.64 23.93
N PHE A 34 1.03 -10.86 24.25
CA PHE A 34 -0.31 -11.02 23.70
C PHE A 34 -0.60 -9.90 22.70
N LEU A 35 -1.10 -10.25 21.51
CA LEU A 35 -1.56 -9.29 20.51
C LEU A 35 -3.07 -9.37 20.37
N SER A 36 -3.76 -8.40 20.96
CA SER A 36 -5.22 -8.28 20.88
C SER A 36 -5.63 -7.57 19.60
N THR A 37 -6.62 -8.11 18.88
CA THR A 37 -7.24 -7.46 17.71
C THR A 37 -8.76 -7.64 17.67
N ARG A 38 -9.47 -6.60 17.24
CA ARG A 38 -10.94 -6.61 17.07
C ARG A 38 -11.39 -7.32 15.80
N LYS A 39 -10.64 -7.16 14.72
CA LYS A 39 -11.11 -7.47 13.36
C LYS A 39 -10.16 -8.37 12.58
N GLY A 40 -9.03 -8.77 13.16
CA GLY A 40 -7.93 -9.39 12.42
C GLY A 40 -7.28 -8.43 11.42
N ALA A 41 -6.30 -8.92 10.67
CA ALA A 41 -5.71 -8.21 9.54
C ALA A 41 -5.04 -9.20 8.58
N TRP A 42 -5.11 -8.91 7.28
CA TRP A 42 -4.28 -9.61 6.31
C TRP A 42 -2.82 -9.19 6.49
N VAL A 43 -1.92 -10.16 6.62
CA VAL A 43 -0.49 -9.95 6.88
C VAL A 43 0.32 -10.41 5.67
N ILE A 44 1.26 -9.59 5.21
CA ILE A 44 2.17 -9.90 4.12
C ILE A 44 3.61 -9.55 4.50
N GLY A 45 4.59 -10.29 3.99
CA GLY A 45 6.00 -9.96 4.18
C GLY A 45 6.49 -8.84 3.25
N ARG A 46 7.56 -8.14 3.64
CA ARG A 46 8.34 -7.28 2.72
C ARG A 46 9.02 -8.12 1.64
N VAL A 47 9.42 -9.33 2.01
CA VAL A 47 10.06 -10.28 1.10
C VAL A 47 8.98 -11.10 0.41
N VAL A 48 8.87 -10.97 -0.91
CA VAL A 48 7.93 -11.76 -1.71
C VAL A 48 8.63 -12.80 -2.57
N ASP A 49 7.99 -13.23 -3.66
CA ASP A 49 8.45 -14.32 -4.51
C ASP A 49 9.90 -14.07 -4.97
N ARG A 50 10.71 -15.13 -4.91
CA ARG A 50 12.15 -15.10 -5.22
C ARG A 50 12.99 -14.15 -4.35
N GLY A 51 12.50 -13.77 -3.17
CA GLY A 51 13.23 -12.92 -2.24
C GLY A 51 13.19 -11.42 -2.60
N LEU A 52 12.30 -11.01 -3.51
CA LEU A 52 12.26 -9.64 -4.03
C LEU A 52 11.38 -8.72 -3.18
N PRO A 53 11.60 -7.39 -3.22
CA PRO A 53 10.77 -6.43 -2.49
C PRO A 53 9.30 -6.42 -2.93
N LEU A 54 8.39 -6.46 -1.95
CA LEU A 54 6.94 -6.44 -2.14
C LEU A 54 6.48 -5.33 -3.08
N ASP A 55 6.84 -4.08 -2.78
CA ASP A 55 6.41 -2.91 -3.54
C ASP A 55 6.86 -2.96 -5.00
N MET A 56 8.09 -3.39 -5.27
CA MET A 56 8.60 -3.50 -6.65
C MET A 56 7.92 -4.61 -7.46
N MET A 57 7.57 -5.71 -6.82
CA MET A 57 6.88 -6.82 -7.50
C MET A 57 5.38 -6.54 -7.69
N MET A 58 4.79 -5.85 -6.71
CA MET A 58 3.37 -5.62 -6.66
C MET A 58 3.00 -4.33 -7.42
N MET A 59 3.65 -3.20 -7.19
CA MET A 59 3.22 -1.91 -7.78
C MET A 59 3.66 -1.77 -9.24
N THR A 60 2.99 -2.45 -10.15
CA THR A 60 3.22 -2.37 -11.60
C THR A 60 1.97 -1.89 -12.33
N ARG A 61 2.14 -1.22 -13.47
CA ARG A 61 1.01 -0.71 -14.28
C ARG A 61 0.22 -1.85 -14.92
N ALA A 62 0.90 -2.92 -15.34
CA ALA A 62 0.26 -4.11 -15.88
C ALA A 62 -0.70 -4.75 -14.85
N ARG A 63 -0.32 -4.77 -13.57
CA ARG A 63 -1.19 -5.30 -12.51
C ARG A 63 -2.31 -4.34 -12.14
N ASP A 64 -2.06 -3.03 -12.14
CA ASP A 64 -3.11 -2.02 -11.98
C ASP A 64 -4.18 -2.16 -13.08
N LEU A 65 -3.76 -2.38 -14.33
CA LEU A 65 -4.67 -2.70 -15.44
C LEU A 65 -5.45 -4.00 -15.19
N PHE A 66 -4.78 -5.05 -14.72
CA PHE A 66 -5.44 -6.32 -14.37
C PHE A 66 -6.48 -6.15 -13.26
N TYR A 67 -6.19 -5.34 -12.23
CA TYR A 67 -7.14 -5.01 -11.17
C TYR A 67 -8.33 -4.21 -11.67
N TRP A 68 -8.12 -3.37 -12.69
CA TRP A 68 -9.19 -2.64 -13.34
C TRP A 68 -10.08 -3.51 -14.23
N LEU A 69 -9.51 -4.53 -14.90
CA LEU A 69 -10.22 -5.41 -15.81
C LEU A 69 -11.03 -6.51 -15.11
N LEU A 70 -10.58 -6.99 -13.95
CA LEU A 70 -11.21 -8.12 -13.27
C LEU A 70 -12.25 -7.72 -12.22
N PRO A 71 -13.32 -8.52 -12.04
CA PRO A 71 -14.26 -8.33 -10.93
C PRO A 71 -13.56 -8.42 -9.56
N ARG A 72 -13.92 -7.51 -8.65
CA ARG A 72 -13.35 -7.47 -7.28
C ARG A 72 -13.48 -8.79 -6.52
N ALA A 73 -14.57 -9.53 -6.70
CA ALA A 73 -14.78 -10.82 -6.05
C ALA A 73 -13.71 -11.85 -6.46
N LEU A 74 -13.41 -11.92 -7.75
CA LEU A 74 -12.37 -12.80 -8.29
C LEU A 74 -10.98 -12.40 -7.80
N LEU A 75 -10.67 -11.09 -7.82
CA LEU A 75 -9.40 -10.59 -7.30
C LEU A 75 -9.21 -10.91 -5.82
N ASN A 76 -10.24 -10.69 -4.99
CA ASN A 76 -10.18 -11.05 -3.58
C ASN A 76 -9.93 -12.55 -3.39
N LEU A 77 -10.62 -13.41 -4.15
CA LEU A 77 -10.40 -14.87 -4.08
C LEU A 77 -8.95 -15.25 -4.42
N ILE A 78 -8.42 -14.73 -5.53
CA ILE A 78 -7.06 -15.03 -5.99
C ILE A 78 -6.03 -14.54 -4.96
N LEU A 79 -6.12 -13.28 -4.54
CA LEU A 79 -5.15 -12.66 -3.65
C LEU A 79 -5.15 -13.29 -2.26
N GLU A 80 -6.32 -13.62 -1.70
CA GLU A 80 -6.40 -14.31 -0.41
C GLU A 80 -5.84 -15.73 -0.48
N ARG A 81 -6.03 -16.44 -1.60
CA ARG A 81 -5.45 -17.76 -1.80
C ARG A 81 -3.93 -17.70 -1.89
N ILE A 82 -3.38 -16.74 -2.63
CA ILE A 82 -1.93 -16.50 -2.71
C ILE A 82 -1.36 -16.16 -1.33
N LEU A 83 -2.06 -15.31 -0.57
CA LEU A 83 -1.60 -14.89 0.75
C LEU A 83 -1.61 -16.04 1.76
N ASN A 84 -2.68 -16.85 1.76
CA ASN A 84 -2.80 -18.02 2.63
C ASN A 84 -1.87 -19.18 2.26
N GLN A 85 -1.30 -19.21 1.04
CA GLN A 85 -0.26 -20.19 0.70
C GLN A 85 1.03 -19.99 1.49
N ARG A 86 1.30 -18.77 2.00
CA ARG A 86 2.48 -18.49 2.83
C ARG A 86 2.28 -18.97 4.27
N PHE A 87 1.12 -18.65 4.82
CA PHE A 87 0.64 -19.12 6.12
C PHE A 87 -0.88 -18.92 6.18
N ASP A 88 -1.58 -19.89 6.74
CA ASP A 88 -3.04 -19.84 6.89
C ASP A 88 -3.42 -18.81 7.95
N HIS A 89 -4.01 -17.69 7.52
CA HIS A 89 -4.38 -16.60 8.41
C HIS A 89 -5.43 -17.01 9.44
N LYS A 90 -6.29 -18.00 9.12
CA LYS A 90 -7.28 -18.52 10.07
C LYS A 90 -6.60 -19.34 11.15
N LEU A 91 -5.68 -20.23 10.76
CA LEU A 91 -4.89 -21.03 11.69
C LEU A 91 -4.09 -20.14 12.67
N TYR A 92 -3.54 -19.03 12.18
CA TYR A 92 -2.73 -18.10 12.96
C TYR A 92 -3.55 -17.07 13.75
N GLY A 93 -4.89 -17.10 13.69
CA GLY A 93 -5.75 -16.12 14.38
C GLY A 93 -5.67 -14.69 13.82
N LEU A 94 -5.23 -14.55 12.57
CA LEU A 94 -5.04 -13.26 11.88
C LEU A 94 -6.19 -12.92 10.92
N GLN A 95 -6.93 -13.93 10.44
CA GLN A 95 -7.95 -13.80 9.41
C GLN A 95 -8.94 -12.68 9.73
N PRO A 96 -9.02 -11.63 8.89
CA PRO A 96 -9.92 -10.53 9.17
C PRO A 96 -11.36 -10.80 8.72
N VAL A 97 -12.26 -9.97 9.23
CA VAL A 97 -13.68 -9.95 8.83
C VAL A 97 -13.93 -9.32 7.46
N HIS A 98 -12.96 -8.60 6.90
CA HIS A 98 -13.05 -7.91 5.61
C HIS A 98 -12.23 -8.63 4.52
N ARG A 99 -12.51 -8.36 3.25
CA ARG A 99 -11.73 -8.94 2.13
C ARG A 99 -10.39 -8.22 1.97
N ILE A 100 -9.46 -8.83 1.25
CA ILE A 100 -8.09 -8.33 1.10
C ILE A 100 -7.99 -6.96 0.42
N LEU A 101 -8.88 -6.65 -0.52
CA LEU A 101 -8.89 -5.35 -1.20
C LEU A 101 -9.70 -4.26 -0.47
N ASP A 102 -10.39 -4.61 0.61
CA ASP A 102 -11.26 -3.66 1.29
C ASP A 102 -10.46 -2.74 2.22
N GLN A 103 -9.37 -3.22 2.83
CA GLN A 103 -8.56 -2.43 3.77
C GLN A 103 -7.07 -2.70 3.59
N HIS A 104 -6.24 -1.82 4.15
CA HIS A 104 -4.79 -1.98 4.13
C HIS A 104 -4.32 -3.26 4.80
N VAL A 105 -3.34 -3.90 4.18
CA VAL A 105 -2.63 -5.06 4.73
C VAL A 105 -1.60 -4.62 5.77
N VAL A 106 -1.30 -5.48 6.73
CA VAL A 106 -0.17 -5.34 7.63
C VAL A 106 1.06 -5.91 6.96
N ILE A 107 2.15 -5.15 6.90
CA ILE A 107 3.42 -5.62 6.36
C ILE A 107 4.30 -6.07 7.54
N ASN A 108 4.57 -7.36 7.68
CA ASN A 108 5.42 -7.89 8.74
C ASN A 108 6.00 -9.26 8.37
N ASP A 109 7.32 -9.42 8.42
CA ASP A 109 7.99 -10.69 8.09
C ASP A 109 8.12 -11.63 9.30
N ASP A 110 8.06 -11.09 10.52
CA ASP A 110 8.37 -11.85 11.74
C ASP A 110 7.12 -12.33 12.48
N LEU A 111 5.99 -11.65 12.29
CA LEU A 111 4.75 -11.93 13.02
C LEU A 111 4.31 -13.40 12.93
N PRO A 112 4.22 -14.03 11.73
CA PRO A 112 3.89 -15.45 11.65
C PRO A 112 4.90 -16.33 12.38
N GLY A 113 6.20 -16.07 12.22
CA GLY A 113 7.25 -16.82 12.89
C GLY A 113 7.15 -16.76 14.43
N ARG A 114 6.84 -15.58 14.98
CA ARG A 114 6.66 -15.39 16.43
C ARG A 114 5.42 -16.08 16.98
N ILE A 115 4.33 -16.13 16.21
CA ILE A 115 3.14 -16.91 16.56
C ILE A 115 3.50 -18.41 16.59
N LEU A 116 4.21 -18.89 15.55
CA LEU A 116 4.59 -20.30 15.44
C LEU A 116 5.53 -20.75 16.57
N LEU A 117 6.45 -19.88 17.01
CA LEU A 117 7.38 -20.16 18.11
C LEU A 117 6.72 -20.08 19.50
N GLY A 118 5.51 -19.53 19.61
CA GLY A 118 4.83 -19.32 20.89
C GLY A 118 5.28 -18.07 21.65
N ASP A 119 6.13 -17.22 21.07
CA ASP A 119 6.57 -15.95 21.65
C ASP A 119 5.45 -14.89 21.65
N LEU A 120 4.49 -15.03 20.74
CA LEU A 120 3.35 -14.13 20.59
C LEU A 120 2.05 -14.92 20.44
N ALA A 121 1.07 -14.63 21.31
CA ALA A 121 -0.26 -15.21 21.25
C ALA A 121 -1.28 -14.18 20.77
N MET A 122 -2.05 -14.53 19.74
CA MET A 122 -3.18 -13.72 19.28
C MET A 122 -4.33 -13.79 20.28
N LYS A 123 -4.98 -12.65 20.56
CA LYS A 123 -6.14 -12.54 21.43
C LYS A 123 -7.27 -11.78 20.73
N SER A 124 -8.51 -12.07 21.12
CA SER A 124 -9.67 -11.27 20.75
C SER A 124 -9.59 -9.87 21.39
N ASN A 125 -10.60 -9.05 21.18
CA ASN A 125 -10.61 -7.69 21.72
C ASN A 125 -10.68 -7.69 23.25
N VAL A 126 -10.04 -6.70 23.86
CA VAL A 126 -10.10 -6.50 25.31
C VAL A 126 -11.49 -6.03 25.72
N GLN A 127 -12.09 -6.74 26.67
CA GLN A 127 -13.37 -6.41 27.28
C GLN A 127 -13.17 -5.44 28.45
N LYS A 128 -12.27 -5.78 29.40
CA LYS A 128 -11.97 -4.95 30.58
C LYS A 128 -10.61 -5.27 31.18
N PHE A 129 -10.12 -4.32 31.98
CA PHE A 129 -8.95 -4.47 32.83
C PHE A 129 -9.39 -4.55 34.30
N GLN A 130 -8.77 -5.41 35.10
CA GLN A 130 -8.98 -5.49 36.54
C GLN A 130 -7.65 -5.77 37.24
N GLY A 131 -7.06 -4.76 37.88
CA GLY A 131 -5.70 -4.87 38.42
C GLY A 131 -4.69 -5.22 37.30
N SER A 132 -3.91 -6.28 37.50
CA SER A 132 -2.96 -6.82 36.52
C SER A 132 -3.58 -7.88 35.59
N THR A 133 -4.91 -7.96 35.52
CA THR A 133 -5.64 -8.98 34.76
C THR A 133 -6.42 -8.35 33.61
N VAL A 134 -6.38 -9.00 32.45
CA VAL A 134 -7.06 -8.57 31.22
C VAL A 134 -8.09 -9.62 30.83
N PHE A 135 -9.32 -9.19 30.62
CA PHE A 135 -10.43 -10.02 30.15
C PHE A 135 -10.67 -9.75 28.68
N PHE A 136 -10.86 -10.80 27.89
CA PHE A 136 -11.08 -10.72 26.45
C PHE A 136 -12.53 -11.11 26.08
N ASP A 137 -12.97 -10.68 24.91
CA ASP A 137 -14.36 -10.89 24.43
C ASP A 137 -14.71 -12.37 24.20
N ASP A 138 -13.71 -13.24 24.01
CA ASP A 138 -13.88 -14.70 23.93
C ASP A 138 -14.00 -15.40 25.29
N GLY A 139 -14.00 -14.63 26.39
CA GLY A 139 -14.06 -15.14 27.76
C GLY A 139 -12.72 -15.58 28.32
N THR A 140 -11.63 -15.54 27.53
CA THR A 140 -10.29 -15.82 28.05
C THR A 140 -9.80 -14.69 28.96
N VAL A 141 -8.93 -15.05 29.89
CA VAL A 141 -8.39 -14.15 30.91
C VAL A 141 -6.88 -14.34 30.98
N GLU A 142 -6.13 -13.24 30.95
CA GLU A 142 -4.68 -13.26 31.13
C GLU A 142 -4.30 -12.45 32.37
N GLU A 143 -3.59 -13.10 33.29
CA GLU A 143 -3.14 -12.52 34.55
C GLU A 143 -1.68 -12.06 34.47
N LYS A 144 -1.27 -11.27 35.47
CA LYS A 144 0.11 -10.77 35.63
C LYS A 144 0.60 -10.04 34.38
N ILE A 145 -0.25 -9.18 33.83
CA ILE A 145 0.12 -8.26 32.76
C ILE A 145 0.86 -7.07 33.38
N ASP A 146 2.13 -6.92 33.01
CA ASP A 146 3.03 -5.90 33.54
C ASP A 146 2.91 -4.58 32.77
N ALA A 147 2.57 -4.65 31.49
CA ALA A 147 2.46 -3.49 30.61
C ALA A 147 1.39 -3.68 29.54
N VAL A 148 0.75 -2.56 29.18
CA VAL A 148 -0.19 -2.46 28.06
C VAL A 148 0.31 -1.45 27.05
N ILE A 149 0.44 -1.85 25.78
CA ILE A 149 0.85 -0.97 24.69
C ILE A 149 -0.33 -0.75 23.74
N LEU A 150 -0.78 0.50 23.63
CA LEU A 150 -1.89 0.89 22.77
C LEU A 150 -1.38 1.27 21.38
N CYS A 151 -1.51 0.36 20.42
CA CYS A 151 -1.19 0.58 19.01
C CYS A 151 -2.46 0.90 18.20
N THR A 152 -3.25 1.88 18.66
CA THR A 152 -4.59 2.20 18.11
C THR A 152 -4.58 3.29 17.04
N GLY A 153 -3.39 3.70 16.59
CA GLY A 153 -3.21 4.72 15.57
C GLY A 153 -3.30 6.17 16.08
N TYR A 154 -3.22 7.13 15.15
CA TYR A 154 -3.09 8.57 15.43
C TYR A 154 -4.24 9.39 14.84
N ASP A 155 -4.62 10.47 15.51
CA ASP A 155 -5.43 11.52 14.89
C ASP A 155 -4.55 12.67 14.39
N TYR A 156 -5.06 13.47 13.46
CA TYR A 156 -4.36 14.66 12.96
C TYR A 156 -5.15 15.92 13.29
N LYS A 157 -4.43 16.98 13.66
CA LYS A 157 -4.97 18.31 13.92
C LYS A 157 -4.00 19.35 13.38
N PHE A 158 -4.54 20.47 12.90
CA PHE A 158 -3.77 21.60 12.40
C PHE A 158 -4.12 22.86 13.22
N PRO A 159 -3.62 22.98 14.47
CA PRO A 159 -4.04 24.04 15.39
C PRO A 159 -3.65 25.46 14.94
N PHE A 160 -2.73 25.55 13.97
CA PHE A 160 -2.30 26.81 13.36
C PHE A 160 -3.15 27.21 12.14
N LEU A 161 -4.06 26.35 11.66
CA LEU A 161 -4.98 26.69 10.58
C LEU A 161 -6.29 27.24 11.15
N PRO A 162 -6.92 28.23 10.48
CA PRO A 162 -8.22 28.74 10.90
C PRO A 162 -9.29 27.63 10.80
N THR A 163 -10.18 27.59 11.79
CA THR A 163 -11.25 26.60 11.88
C THR A 163 -12.22 26.65 10.69
N SER A 164 -12.32 27.78 9.99
CA SER A 164 -13.11 27.93 8.76
C SER A 164 -12.66 26.99 7.62
N LEU A 165 -11.38 26.58 7.60
CA LEU A 165 -10.87 25.58 6.64
C LEU A 165 -11.25 24.14 7.02
N SER A 166 -11.58 23.92 8.29
CA SER A 166 -12.03 22.64 8.85
C SER A 166 -13.56 22.58 8.91
N SER A 167 -14.21 22.57 7.74
CA SER A 167 -15.68 22.65 7.62
C SER A 167 -16.41 21.29 7.78
N GLY A 168 -15.74 20.24 8.28
CA GLY A 168 -16.34 18.92 8.53
C GLY A 168 -16.93 18.79 9.94
N SER A 169 -17.91 17.88 10.13
CA SER A 169 -18.54 17.60 11.43
C SER A 169 -17.55 17.21 12.53
N ASP A 170 -16.39 16.65 12.16
CA ASP A 170 -15.33 16.22 13.07
C ASP A 170 -14.08 17.13 13.02
N GLY A 171 -14.18 18.33 12.42
CA GLY A 171 -13.05 19.24 12.21
C GLY A 171 -12.13 18.87 11.05
N ASP A 172 -12.62 18.03 10.12
CA ASP A 172 -11.84 17.52 8.99
C ASP A 172 -11.66 18.53 7.86
N LEU A 173 -10.47 18.48 7.24
CA LEU A 173 -10.15 19.25 6.05
C LEU A 173 -10.75 18.57 4.81
N LYS A 174 -11.65 19.27 4.10
CA LYS A 174 -12.09 18.86 2.76
C LYS A 174 -11.03 19.29 1.76
N LEU A 175 -10.31 18.33 1.17
CA LEU A 175 -9.18 18.62 0.29
C LEU A 175 -9.36 18.03 -1.11
N TYR A 176 -9.42 18.89 -2.12
CA TYR A 176 -9.37 18.48 -3.52
C TYR A 176 -8.05 17.77 -3.78
N ARG A 177 -8.13 16.53 -4.30
CA ARG A 177 -6.99 15.63 -4.53
C ARG A 177 -6.10 15.42 -3.28
N ARG A 178 -6.63 15.66 -2.07
CA ARG A 178 -5.88 15.61 -0.80
C ARG A 178 -4.77 16.66 -0.71
N ILE A 179 -4.95 17.80 -1.40
CA ILE A 179 -4.00 18.90 -1.44
C ILE A 179 -4.66 20.25 -1.14
N PHE A 180 -5.67 20.63 -1.91
CA PHE A 180 -6.17 22.01 -1.93
C PHE A 180 -7.51 22.16 -1.21
N PRO A 181 -7.65 23.09 -0.25
CA PRO A 181 -8.96 23.44 0.30
C PRO A 181 -9.82 24.16 -0.74
N PRO A 182 -11.00 23.65 -1.11
CA PRO A 182 -11.85 24.26 -2.14
C PRO A 182 -12.56 25.53 -1.66
N SER A 183 -12.58 25.79 -0.35
CA SER A 183 -13.17 26.99 0.25
C SER A 183 -12.33 28.26 0.07
N LEU A 184 -11.07 28.12 -0.36
CA LEU A 184 -10.21 29.26 -0.63
C LEU A 184 -10.50 29.84 -2.02
N GLU A 185 -10.77 31.14 -2.08
CA GLU A 185 -10.95 31.88 -3.34
C GLU A 185 -9.68 31.87 -4.20
N ARG A 186 -8.51 31.93 -3.56
CA ARG A 186 -7.19 31.89 -4.22
C ARG A 186 -6.40 30.67 -3.76
N PRO A 187 -5.81 29.87 -4.68
CA PRO A 187 -5.12 28.63 -4.34
C PRO A 187 -3.70 28.89 -3.82
N THR A 188 -3.59 29.54 -2.66
CA THR A 188 -2.33 29.97 -2.03
C THR A 188 -1.88 29.06 -0.88
N LEU A 189 -2.70 28.07 -0.52
CA LEU A 189 -2.41 27.07 0.52
C LEU A 189 -2.55 25.66 -0.07
N ALA A 190 -1.58 24.79 0.24
CA ALA A 190 -1.59 23.38 -0.12
C ALA A 190 -1.17 22.53 1.08
N ILE A 191 -1.90 21.44 1.33
CA ILE A 191 -1.58 20.46 2.36
C ILE A 191 -0.93 19.25 1.68
N LEU A 192 0.29 18.89 2.07
CA LEU A 192 1.02 17.79 1.46
C LEU A 192 1.10 16.60 2.43
N GLY A 193 0.96 15.38 1.92
CA GLY A 193 1.09 14.14 2.67
C GLY A 193 -0.14 13.73 3.48
N LEU A 194 -1.27 14.45 3.40
CA LEU A 194 -2.50 14.09 4.11
C LEU A 194 -3.34 13.08 3.30
N PHE A 195 -2.80 11.87 3.12
CA PHE A 195 -3.50 10.74 2.50
C PHE A 195 -2.91 9.42 3.00
N GLN A 196 -3.58 8.31 2.70
CA GLN A 196 -3.11 6.97 2.98
C GLN A 196 -3.23 6.10 1.72
N ASN A 197 -2.21 5.32 1.45
CA ASN A 197 -2.19 4.34 0.37
C ASN A 197 -1.28 3.17 0.74
N ASN A 198 -1.35 2.09 -0.04
CA ASN A 198 -0.49 0.92 0.11
C ASN A 198 0.96 1.14 -0.42
N GLY A 199 1.29 2.33 -0.94
CA GLY A 199 2.54 2.63 -1.63
C GLY A 199 3.49 3.56 -0.88
N PRO A 200 4.66 3.84 -1.46
CA PRO A 200 5.61 4.77 -0.86
C PRO A 200 5.04 6.20 -0.88
N ILE A 201 4.99 6.85 0.29
CA ILE A 201 4.51 8.24 0.44
C ILE A 201 5.41 9.25 -0.27
N MET A 202 6.73 9.01 -0.29
CA MET A 202 7.73 9.96 -0.78
C MET A 202 7.51 10.42 -2.23
N PRO A 203 7.37 9.52 -3.23
CA PRO A 203 7.11 9.96 -4.61
C PRO A 203 5.74 10.61 -4.78
N ALA A 204 4.73 10.20 -4.02
CA ALA A 204 3.41 10.82 -4.08
C ALA A 204 3.46 12.27 -3.56
N VAL A 205 4.11 12.51 -2.42
CA VAL A 205 4.29 13.87 -1.86
C VAL A 205 5.19 14.74 -2.73
N GLU A 206 6.22 14.18 -3.37
CA GLU A 206 7.03 14.90 -4.36
C GLU A 206 6.19 15.39 -5.54
N LEU A 207 5.30 14.53 -6.07
CA LEU A 207 4.37 14.92 -7.13
C LEU A 207 3.34 15.94 -6.64
N GLN A 208 2.80 15.78 -5.42
CA GLN A 208 1.93 16.79 -4.81
C GLN A 208 2.64 18.15 -4.74
N ALA A 209 3.91 18.20 -4.31
CA ALA A 209 4.69 19.42 -4.22
C ALA A 209 4.95 20.05 -5.60
N ARG A 210 5.23 19.23 -6.62
CA ARG A 210 5.39 19.70 -8.01
C ARG A 210 4.11 20.32 -8.55
N TRP A 211 2.96 19.74 -8.26
CA TRP A 211 1.69 20.33 -8.69
C TRP A 211 1.33 21.56 -7.87
N ALA A 212 1.48 21.51 -6.55
CA ALA A 212 1.22 22.61 -5.63
C ALA A 212 2.02 23.87 -5.98
N SER A 213 3.33 23.74 -6.18
CA SER A 213 4.19 24.87 -6.58
C SER A 213 3.76 25.50 -7.90
N ARG A 214 3.35 24.68 -8.89
CA ARG A 214 2.88 25.18 -10.19
C ARG A 214 1.53 25.89 -10.09
N VAL A 215 0.63 25.41 -9.24
CA VAL A 215 -0.65 26.08 -8.97
C VAL A 215 -0.44 27.42 -8.28
N ILE A 216 0.40 27.44 -7.24
CA ILE A 216 0.73 28.68 -6.50
C ILE A 216 1.43 29.69 -7.41
N ALA A 217 2.29 29.23 -8.33
CA ALA A 217 2.94 30.07 -9.33
C ALA A 217 2.03 30.49 -10.50
N GLY A 218 0.76 30.06 -10.52
CA GLY A 218 -0.18 30.38 -11.59
C GLY A 218 0.06 29.65 -12.92
N LEU A 219 0.94 28.65 -12.95
CA LEU A 219 1.26 27.82 -14.13
C LEU A 219 0.25 26.70 -14.37
N ASN A 220 -0.54 26.36 -13.35
CA ASN A 220 -1.64 25.40 -13.41
C ASN A 220 -2.86 26.01 -12.71
N HIS A 221 -4.06 25.77 -13.23
CA HIS A 221 -5.29 26.29 -12.64
C HIS A 221 -6.14 25.16 -12.05
N LEU A 222 -6.70 25.38 -10.87
CA LEU A 222 -7.67 24.48 -10.27
C LEU A 222 -9.03 24.63 -10.96
N PRO A 223 -9.84 23.57 -11.01
CA PRO A 223 -11.22 23.70 -11.48
C PRO A 223 -12.07 24.53 -10.49
N PRO A 224 -13.27 24.98 -10.89
CA PRO A 224 -14.20 25.68 -10.00
C PRO A 224 -14.50 24.89 -8.72
N ALA A 225 -14.73 25.60 -7.61
CA ALA A 225 -14.93 25.02 -6.28
C ALA A 225 -16.01 23.93 -6.25
N GLU A 226 -17.14 24.11 -6.95
CA GLU A 226 -18.19 23.09 -7.05
C GLU A 226 -17.70 21.77 -7.65
N LYS A 227 -16.85 21.82 -8.68
CA LYS A 227 -16.27 20.61 -9.29
C LYS A 227 -15.29 19.94 -8.33
N MET A 228 -14.53 20.73 -7.56
CA MET A 228 -13.64 20.21 -6.53
C MET A 228 -14.42 19.49 -5.43
N VAL A 229 -15.49 20.10 -4.90
CA VAL A 229 -16.34 19.52 -3.87
C VAL A 229 -17.00 18.23 -4.35
N LYS A 230 -17.59 18.22 -5.55
CA LYS A 230 -18.18 17.00 -6.15
C LYS A 230 -17.15 15.88 -6.32
N SER A 231 -15.91 16.21 -6.66
CA SER A 231 -14.82 15.23 -6.73
C SER A 231 -14.49 14.64 -5.36
N ILE A 232 -14.42 15.47 -4.31
CA ILE A 232 -14.16 15.02 -2.94
C ILE A 232 -15.26 14.06 -2.49
N GLU A 233 -16.52 14.45 -2.66
CA GLU A 233 -17.68 13.64 -2.28
C GLU A 233 -17.68 12.30 -3.02
N LYS A 234 -17.45 12.30 -4.33
CA LYS A 234 -17.34 11.06 -5.12
C LYS A 234 -16.27 10.12 -4.57
N ASP A 235 -15.09 10.65 -4.26
CA ASP A 235 -13.99 9.82 -3.74
C ASP A 235 -14.30 9.28 -2.34
N VAL A 236 -14.88 10.11 -1.46
CA VAL A 236 -15.29 9.69 -0.10
C VAL A 236 -16.34 8.58 -0.20
N GLN A 237 -17.38 8.76 -1.04
CA GLN A 237 -18.43 7.76 -1.23
C GLN A 237 -17.91 6.45 -1.81
N ALA A 238 -16.93 6.50 -2.72
CA ALA A 238 -16.28 5.29 -3.23
C ALA A 238 -15.55 4.52 -2.12
N ASN A 239 -14.90 5.25 -1.20
CA ASN A 239 -14.10 4.68 -0.12
C ASN A 239 -14.94 4.26 1.11
N LEU A 240 -16.14 4.81 1.31
CA LEU A 240 -17.03 4.45 2.43
C LEU A 240 -17.44 2.97 2.42
N LYS A 241 -17.42 2.32 1.24
CA LYS A 241 -17.65 0.86 1.10
C LYS A 241 -16.61 0.02 1.85
N SER A 242 -15.40 0.56 1.98
CA SER A 242 -14.21 -0.08 2.55
C SER A 242 -13.89 0.44 3.96
N TYR A 243 -14.20 1.72 4.21
CA TYR A 243 -13.86 2.45 5.41
C TYR A 243 -15.09 3.15 5.96
N SER A 244 -15.65 2.62 7.05
CA SER A 244 -16.91 3.11 7.63
C SER A 244 -16.84 4.53 8.20
N SER A 245 -15.65 5.05 8.50
CA SER A 245 -15.46 6.43 8.96
C SER A 245 -15.27 7.36 7.75
N PRO A 246 -16.10 8.41 7.59
CA PRO A 246 -15.92 9.42 6.54
C PRO A 246 -14.54 10.08 6.56
N LYS A 247 -14.02 10.37 7.76
CA LYS A 247 -12.66 10.88 7.98
C LYS A 247 -11.60 9.97 7.39
N LEU A 248 -11.67 8.67 7.69
CA LEU A 248 -10.73 7.69 7.16
C LEU A 248 -10.90 7.53 5.65
N ALA A 249 -12.14 7.45 5.16
CA ALA A 249 -12.47 7.32 3.74
C ALA A 249 -11.92 8.48 2.90
N ALA A 250 -11.93 9.70 3.44
CA ALA A 250 -11.36 10.88 2.77
C ALA A 250 -9.85 10.77 2.52
N LEU A 251 -9.11 10.06 3.38
CA LEU A 251 -7.65 9.93 3.25
C LEU A 251 -7.24 8.86 2.22
N GLN A 252 -8.08 7.87 1.94
CA GLN A 252 -7.66 6.70 1.16
C GLN A 252 -7.52 7.03 -0.32
N VAL A 253 -6.42 6.56 -0.91
CA VAL A 253 -6.16 6.64 -2.34
C VAL A 253 -5.47 5.38 -2.85
N ASP A 254 -5.80 4.94 -4.06
CA ASP A 254 -5.05 3.90 -4.75
C ASP A 254 -3.75 4.49 -5.32
N HIS A 255 -2.61 3.87 -5.01
CA HIS A 255 -1.30 4.48 -5.22
C HIS A 255 -1.05 4.92 -6.68
N ILE A 256 -1.09 3.99 -7.65
CA ILE A 256 -0.78 4.27 -9.06
C ILE A 256 -1.82 5.24 -9.68
N PRO A 257 -3.14 5.02 -9.54
CA PRO A 257 -4.13 5.97 -10.05
C PRO A 257 -3.97 7.39 -9.47
N TYR A 258 -3.64 7.49 -8.18
CA TYR A 258 -3.46 8.77 -7.51
C TYR A 258 -2.26 9.55 -8.05
N ILE A 259 -1.06 8.93 -8.07
CA ILE A 259 0.15 9.59 -8.56
C ILE A 259 0.04 9.91 -10.05
N ASP A 260 -0.60 9.06 -10.85
CA ASP A 260 -0.87 9.34 -12.27
C ASP A 260 -1.80 10.53 -12.46
N SER A 261 -2.80 10.68 -11.59
CA SER A 261 -3.73 11.81 -11.65
C SER A 261 -3.02 13.13 -11.39
N ILE A 262 -2.10 13.17 -10.42
CA ILE A 262 -1.29 14.36 -10.15
C ILE A 262 -0.26 14.59 -11.26
N ALA A 263 0.41 13.51 -11.70
CA ALA A 263 1.39 13.60 -12.78
C ALA A 263 0.75 14.11 -14.09
N LYS A 264 -0.54 13.83 -14.32
CA LYS A 264 -1.30 14.40 -15.44
C LYS A 264 -1.42 15.92 -15.31
N GLU A 265 -1.78 16.43 -14.14
CA GLU A 265 -1.89 17.89 -13.91
C GLU A 265 -0.53 18.61 -14.07
N VAL A 266 0.57 17.94 -13.68
CA VAL A 266 1.93 18.47 -13.86
C VAL A 266 2.42 18.35 -15.32
N GLY A 267 1.83 17.45 -16.12
CA GLY A 267 2.25 17.17 -17.49
C GLY A 267 3.43 16.19 -17.60
N VAL A 268 3.60 15.30 -16.63
CA VAL A 268 4.70 14.30 -16.57
C VAL A 268 4.24 12.86 -16.46
N ARG A 269 2.93 12.61 -16.64
CA ARG A 269 2.40 11.25 -16.71
C ARG A 269 3.00 10.53 -17.94
N PRO A 270 3.61 9.35 -17.78
CA PRO A 270 4.16 8.59 -18.90
C PRO A 270 3.05 8.20 -19.90
N ASN A 271 3.26 8.52 -21.18
CA ASN A 271 2.42 7.98 -22.26
C ASN A 271 2.99 6.63 -22.71
N ILE A 272 2.38 5.54 -22.24
CA ILE A 272 2.89 4.19 -22.46
C ILE A 272 2.90 3.80 -23.93
N ALA A 273 1.83 4.09 -24.68
CA ALA A 273 1.76 3.78 -26.10
C ALA A 273 2.87 4.49 -26.89
N TRP A 274 3.10 5.77 -26.61
CA TRP A 274 4.19 6.53 -27.22
C TRP A 274 5.57 6.02 -26.82
N LEU A 275 5.76 5.64 -25.55
CA LEU A 275 7.02 5.04 -25.09
C LEU A 275 7.31 3.70 -25.77
N LEU A 276 6.30 2.87 -25.98
CA LEU A 276 6.47 1.59 -26.69
C LEU A 276 6.89 1.78 -28.15
N LEU A 277 6.43 2.85 -28.80
CA LEU A 277 6.83 3.20 -30.17
C LEU A 277 8.24 3.80 -30.23
N LYS A 278 8.58 4.73 -29.34
CA LYS A 278 9.83 5.50 -29.40
C LYS A 278 11.02 4.81 -28.72
N ASP A 279 10.77 4.13 -27.60
CA ASP A 279 11.79 3.46 -26.79
C ASP A 279 11.20 2.20 -26.13
N PRO A 280 11.01 1.11 -26.90
CA PRO A 280 10.31 -0.08 -26.44
C PRO A 280 10.94 -0.70 -25.18
N ALA A 281 12.27 -0.60 -25.03
CA ALA A 281 12.97 -1.10 -23.84
C ALA A 281 12.51 -0.41 -22.55
N VAL A 282 12.29 0.91 -22.59
CA VAL A 282 11.74 1.69 -21.49
C VAL A 282 10.24 1.47 -21.39
N GLY A 283 9.50 1.53 -22.50
CA GLY A 283 8.04 1.34 -22.52
C GLY A 283 7.60 0.04 -21.86
N LEU A 284 8.26 -1.07 -22.18
CA LEU A 284 7.99 -2.38 -21.56
C LEU A 284 8.30 -2.40 -20.06
N ARG A 285 9.40 -1.77 -19.61
CA ARG A 285 9.76 -1.69 -18.17
C ARG A 285 8.84 -0.77 -17.39
N VAL A 286 8.36 0.30 -18.01
CA VAL A 286 7.39 1.21 -17.40
C VAL A 286 6.04 0.51 -17.20
N PHE A 287 5.64 -0.35 -18.16
CA PHE A 287 4.36 -1.06 -18.10
C PHE A 287 4.41 -2.32 -17.22
N PHE A 288 5.32 -3.25 -17.50
CA PHE A 288 5.42 -4.55 -16.81
C PHE A 288 6.31 -4.53 -15.57
N GLY A 289 7.23 -3.57 -15.48
CA GLY A 289 8.11 -3.43 -14.32
C GLY A 289 7.51 -2.60 -13.18
N PRO A 290 8.28 -2.35 -12.11
CA PRO A 290 7.85 -1.53 -11.00
C PRO A 290 7.56 -0.10 -11.45
N CYS A 291 6.47 0.46 -10.90
CA CYS A 291 6.09 1.86 -11.04
C CYS A 291 7.03 2.76 -10.22
N SER A 292 8.28 2.83 -10.63
CA SER A 292 9.32 3.58 -9.92
C SER A 292 9.19 5.08 -10.15
N PRO A 293 9.62 5.92 -9.19
CA PRO A 293 9.46 7.39 -9.29
C PRO A 293 10.17 8.01 -10.49
N TYR A 294 11.21 7.35 -11.01
CA TYR A 294 11.95 7.78 -12.20
C TYR A 294 11.04 7.99 -13.42
N GLN A 295 9.93 7.24 -13.51
CA GLN A 295 8.96 7.36 -14.60
C GLN A 295 8.40 8.78 -14.75
N PHE A 296 8.19 9.49 -13.63
CA PHE A 296 7.63 10.85 -13.62
C PHE A 296 8.66 11.96 -13.88
N ARG A 297 9.88 11.57 -14.25
CA ARG A 297 10.99 12.44 -14.67
C ARG A 297 11.48 12.10 -16.08
N LEU A 298 10.82 11.18 -16.78
CA LEU A 298 11.15 10.79 -18.16
C LEU A 298 10.94 11.92 -19.17
N ASN A 299 9.93 12.76 -18.97
CA ASN A 299 9.57 13.86 -19.86
C ASN A 299 8.91 15.00 -19.04
N GLY A 300 8.68 16.13 -19.71
CA GLY A 300 7.96 17.27 -19.14
C GLY A 300 8.77 18.11 -18.14
N PRO A 301 8.12 19.03 -17.40
CA PRO A 301 8.79 19.96 -16.51
C PRO A 301 9.58 19.23 -15.40
N GLY A 302 10.86 19.60 -15.24
CA GLY A 302 11.74 18.94 -14.28
C GLY A 302 12.25 17.56 -14.74
N HIS A 303 12.29 17.31 -16.05
CA HIS A 303 12.94 16.15 -16.65
C HIS A 303 14.34 15.89 -16.07
N TRP A 304 14.67 14.61 -15.89
CA TRP A 304 15.99 14.17 -15.44
C TRP A 304 16.61 13.21 -16.47
N SER A 305 17.75 13.58 -17.04
CA SER A 305 18.45 12.79 -18.06
C SER A 305 18.81 11.37 -17.60
N GLY A 306 19.03 11.17 -16.30
CA GLY A 306 19.30 9.86 -15.71
C GLY A 306 18.08 8.95 -15.56
N ALA A 307 16.85 9.46 -15.78
CA ALA A 307 15.62 8.71 -15.51
C ALA A 307 15.53 7.42 -16.34
N ARG A 308 15.89 7.51 -17.62
CA ARG A 308 15.95 6.35 -18.52
C ARG A 308 16.86 5.26 -17.96
N GLN A 309 18.12 5.60 -17.71
CA GLN A 309 19.12 4.64 -17.23
C GLN A 309 18.71 4.08 -15.86
N ALA A 310 18.17 4.91 -14.98
CA ALA A 310 17.68 4.49 -13.68
C ALA A 310 16.58 3.42 -13.79
N ILE A 311 15.63 3.56 -14.71
CA ILE A 311 14.58 2.55 -14.95
C ILE A 311 15.19 1.25 -15.49
N LEU A 312 16.12 1.35 -16.44
CA LEU A 312 16.71 0.16 -17.06
C LEU A 312 17.53 -0.69 -16.09
N THR A 313 18.19 -0.05 -15.12
CA THR A 313 19.16 -0.67 -14.19
C THR A 313 18.66 -0.78 -12.74
N GLN A 314 17.37 -0.49 -12.48
CA GLN A 314 16.84 -0.49 -11.11
C GLN A 314 16.99 -1.85 -10.41
N TRP A 315 16.87 -2.96 -11.15
CA TRP A 315 17.05 -4.29 -10.59
C TRP A 315 18.49 -4.60 -10.24
N ASP A 316 19.47 -4.02 -10.93
CA ASP A 316 20.89 -4.15 -10.58
C ASP A 316 21.15 -3.52 -9.22
N ARG A 317 20.60 -2.32 -8.98
CA ARG A 317 20.70 -1.63 -7.69
C ARG A 317 19.99 -2.37 -6.56
N VAL A 318 18.89 -3.08 -6.87
CA VAL A 318 18.19 -3.93 -5.90
C VAL A 318 19.03 -5.16 -5.57
N ALA A 319 19.59 -5.83 -6.58
CA ALA A 319 20.37 -7.06 -6.40
C ALA A 319 21.73 -6.81 -5.73
N LYS A 320 22.38 -5.67 -6.03
CA LYS A 320 23.74 -5.35 -5.56
C LYS A 320 23.95 -5.53 -4.05
N PRO A 321 23.12 -4.99 -3.14
CA PRO A 321 23.30 -5.18 -1.70
C PRO A 321 22.98 -6.60 -1.21
N MET A 322 22.23 -7.39 -1.98
CA MET A 322 21.89 -8.77 -1.62
C MET A 322 22.95 -9.79 -2.05
N LYS A 323 23.70 -9.49 -3.13
CA LYS A 323 24.77 -10.35 -3.68
C LYS A 323 26.12 -10.08 -3.03
N THR A 324 26.21 -10.24 -1.71
CA THR A 324 27.45 -9.99 -0.93
C THR A 324 28.48 -11.12 -1.04
N ARG A 325 28.05 -12.32 -1.46
CA ARG A 325 28.92 -13.48 -1.72
C ARG A 325 28.81 -13.90 -3.18
N SER A 326 29.94 -14.00 -3.88
CA SER A 326 29.99 -14.55 -5.23
C SER A 326 29.77 -16.07 -5.19
N ILE A 327 28.84 -16.55 -6.02
CA ILE A 327 28.63 -17.97 -6.26
C ILE A 327 29.04 -18.21 -7.72
N PRO A 328 29.98 -19.13 -8.01
CA PRO A 328 30.32 -19.48 -9.39
C PRO A 328 29.06 -19.98 -10.10
N GLU A 329 28.63 -19.27 -11.15
CA GLU A 329 27.58 -19.79 -12.01
C GLU A 329 28.17 -20.89 -12.88
N PRO A 330 27.60 -22.11 -12.90
CA PRO A 330 28.04 -23.12 -13.86
C PRO A 330 27.87 -22.56 -15.26
N SER A 331 28.83 -22.83 -16.15
CA SER A 331 28.81 -22.41 -17.54
C SER A 331 27.65 -23.11 -18.28
N SER A 332 26.44 -22.58 -18.16
CA SER A 332 25.30 -22.99 -18.97
C SER A 332 24.95 -21.88 -19.95
N PHE A 333 24.80 -22.32 -21.19
CA PHE A 333 24.41 -21.57 -22.38
C PHE A 333 23.42 -20.44 -22.10
N GLY A 334 23.76 -19.25 -22.61
CA GLY A 334 22.87 -18.09 -22.61
C GLY A 334 21.55 -18.42 -23.31
N LEU A 335 20.50 -18.64 -22.52
CA LEU A 335 19.12 -18.63 -23.01
C LEU A 335 18.05 -18.34 -21.94
N ILE A 336 18.41 -18.03 -20.68
CA ILE A 336 17.41 -17.65 -19.66
C ILE A 336 17.92 -16.51 -18.78
N SER A 337 17.99 -15.29 -19.31
CA SER A 337 18.03 -14.07 -18.47
C SER A 337 16.96 -13.03 -18.83
N TRP A 338 16.06 -13.33 -19.77
CA TRP A 338 15.00 -12.39 -20.19
C TRP A 338 13.55 -12.92 -20.12
N LEU A 339 13.34 -14.14 -19.61
CA LEU A 339 11.99 -14.63 -19.28
C LEU A 339 11.62 -14.46 -17.79
N GLY A 340 12.45 -13.78 -17.01
CA GLY A 340 12.14 -13.43 -15.60
C GLY A 340 11.17 -12.26 -15.41
N LEU A 341 10.63 -11.69 -16.50
CA LEU A 341 9.57 -10.67 -16.51
C LEU A 341 8.20 -11.26 -16.91
N SER A 342 8.09 -12.57 -17.09
CA SER A 342 6.86 -13.25 -17.48
C SER A 342 6.02 -13.75 -16.29
N GLY A 343 6.12 -13.13 -15.11
CA GLY A 343 5.05 -13.30 -14.11
C GLY A 343 3.71 -12.81 -14.64
N GLY A 344 3.71 -11.70 -15.38
CA GLY A 344 2.50 -11.16 -16.04
C GLY A 344 2.18 -11.82 -17.38
N ALA A 345 3.18 -12.12 -18.21
CA ALA A 345 2.96 -12.72 -19.53
C ALA A 345 2.60 -14.22 -19.45
N ALA A 346 3.18 -14.98 -18.52
CA ALA A 346 2.78 -16.37 -18.29
C ALA A 346 1.42 -16.47 -17.60
N LEU A 347 1.02 -15.49 -16.77
CA LEU A 347 -0.35 -15.44 -16.25
C LEU A 347 -1.36 -15.11 -17.35
N ILE A 348 -1.05 -14.19 -18.27
CA ILE A 348 -1.93 -13.90 -19.41
C ILE A 348 -1.99 -15.10 -20.35
N PHE A 349 -0.86 -15.77 -20.63
CA PHE A 349 -0.83 -16.98 -21.45
C PHE A 349 -1.51 -18.18 -20.76
N ALA A 350 -1.37 -18.34 -19.44
CA ALA A 350 -2.05 -19.38 -18.67
C ALA A 350 -3.56 -19.09 -18.52
N LEU A 351 -3.97 -17.83 -18.40
CA LEU A 351 -5.37 -17.43 -18.36
C LEU A 351 -6.04 -17.56 -19.75
N LEU A 352 -5.33 -17.23 -20.83
CA LEU A 352 -5.78 -17.49 -22.19
C LEU A 352 -5.86 -19.00 -22.48
N ALA A 353 -4.86 -19.78 -22.05
CA ALA A 353 -4.89 -21.24 -22.16
C ALA A 353 -6.05 -21.86 -21.35
N MET A 354 -6.34 -21.36 -20.15
CA MET A 354 -7.49 -21.81 -19.35
C MET A 354 -8.85 -21.41 -19.92
N GLN A 355 -8.94 -20.36 -20.76
CA GLN A 355 -10.17 -20.00 -21.47
C GLN A 355 -10.45 -20.89 -22.71
N PHE A 356 -9.46 -21.62 -23.23
CA PHE A 356 -9.63 -22.55 -24.36
C PHE A 356 -9.74 -24.03 -23.94
N ILE A 357 -9.44 -24.39 -22.70
CA ILE A 357 -9.57 -25.76 -22.19
C ILE A 357 -11.04 -26.25 -22.05
N PRO A 358 -12.08 -25.42 -21.84
CA PRO A 358 -13.45 -25.94 -21.81
C PRO A 358 -14.03 -26.28 -23.20
N LEU A 359 -13.31 -26.00 -24.30
CA LEU A 359 -13.79 -26.24 -25.66
C LEU A 359 -13.25 -27.52 -26.31
N PHE A 360 -12.39 -28.28 -25.64
CA PHE A 360 -11.81 -29.54 -26.17
C PHE A 360 -12.08 -30.77 -25.30
N LEU A 361 -12.90 -30.66 -24.25
CA LEU A 361 -13.27 -31.78 -23.38
C LEU A 361 -14.78 -32.04 -23.29
N ASN A 362 -15.56 -31.47 -24.22
CA ASN A 362 -16.96 -31.84 -24.43
C ASN A 362 -17.26 -31.82 -25.94
N SER A 363 -16.84 -32.87 -26.62
CA SER A 363 -17.39 -33.29 -27.91
C SER A 363 -17.17 -34.81 -27.99
N ASP A 364 -18.26 -35.53 -27.72
CA ASP A 364 -18.57 -36.95 -27.95
C ASP A 364 -17.66 -38.05 -27.35
#